data_AF-A0A7C3E4G8-F1
#
_entry.id   AF-A0A7C3E4G8-F1
#
_cell.length_a   1.000
_cell.length_b   1.000
_cell.length_c   1.000
_cell.angle_alpha   90.00
_cell.angle_beta   90.00
_cell.angle_gamma   90.00
#
_symmetry.space_group_name_H-M   'P 1'
#
loop_
_entity.id
_entity.type
_entity.pdbx_description
1 polymer ?
#
loop_
_entity_poly.entity_id
_entity_poly.type
_entity_poly.pdbx_seq_one_letter_code
_entity_poly.pdbx_strand_id
1 'polypeptide(L)'
;MDKAQRCGELGEYDWNGVPAMPVEIMLAPRSFFFNLYEVSYWSRTVIVPLLVIMDRKPVKWLPPERGLDELWPVPRERASLRFPRVPDPFSWRGLFWKNFFIAVDDVLKVWERFSPRPLRRRAVEAARLWLEERLPLAGGLGGIFPAMANAVLALRLLGYPDDHPLVLGQLKEIEALVVEREEELYVQPCVSPVWDTALAANALVESGLAPDHPALRRAAEWLLDRQVLVP
;
A
#
# COMPACT_ATOMS: atom_id res chain seq x y z
N MET A 1 -13.03 -16.46 -22.80
CA MET A 1 -12.81 -15.61 -21.62
C MET A 1 -12.64 -14.19 -22.10
N ASP A 2 -13.57 -13.34 -21.72
CA ASP A 2 -13.83 -12.03 -22.31
C ASP A 2 -12.73 -11.02 -21.99
N LYS A 3 -12.40 -10.12 -22.93
CA LYS A 3 -11.42 -9.04 -22.69
C LYS A 3 -11.84 -8.12 -21.54
N ALA A 4 -13.12 -8.13 -21.18
CA ALA A 4 -13.73 -7.37 -20.10
C ALA A 4 -13.13 -7.63 -18.70
N GLN A 5 -12.60 -8.81 -18.40
CA GLN A 5 -12.08 -9.09 -17.04
C GLN A 5 -10.68 -8.53 -16.74
N ARG A 6 -10.12 -7.71 -17.64
CA ARG A 6 -8.69 -7.36 -17.59
C ARG A 6 -8.41 -5.93 -17.21
N CYS A 7 -9.40 -5.09 -17.06
CA CYS A 7 -9.17 -3.71 -16.65
C CYS A 7 -8.90 -3.64 -15.15
N GLY A 8 -8.09 -2.67 -14.73
CA GLY A 8 -7.66 -2.42 -13.35
C GLY A 8 -8.84 -2.07 -12.46
N GLU A 9 -8.59 -1.68 -11.22
CA GLU A 9 -9.68 -1.52 -10.23
C GLU A 9 -10.88 -0.70 -10.71
N LEU A 10 -10.67 0.33 -11.56
CA LEU A 10 -11.72 1.19 -12.12
C LEU A 10 -12.16 0.86 -13.55
N GLY A 11 -11.68 -0.22 -14.17
CA GLY A 11 -12.02 -0.49 -15.57
C GLY A 11 -11.20 0.32 -16.59
N GLU A 12 -10.32 1.21 -16.13
CA GLU A 12 -9.61 2.17 -16.99
C GLU A 12 -8.23 1.69 -17.50
N TYR A 13 -7.51 0.80 -16.79
CA TYR A 13 -6.14 0.40 -17.15
C TYR A 13 -5.90 -1.10 -17.00
N ASP A 14 -5.47 -1.84 -18.03
CA ASP A 14 -5.39 -3.32 -17.95
C ASP A 14 -4.38 -3.85 -16.90
N TRP A 15 -4.79 -4.82 -16.07
CA TRP A 15 -3.96 -5.52 -15.08
C TRP A 15 -2.68 -6.14 -15.66
N ASN A 16 -2.63 -6.43 -16.95
CA ASN A 16 -1.41 -6.87 -17.66
C ASN A 16 -0.34 -5.77 -17.73
N GLY A 17 -0.72 -4.51 -17.59
CA GLY A 17 0.20 -3.37 -17.47
C GLY A 17 0.77 -3.20 -16.05
N VAL A 18 0.13 -3.81 -15.04
CA VAL A 18 0.59 -3.76 -13.65
C VAL A 18 1.67 -4.83 -13.42
N PRO A 19 2.80 -4.53 -12.75
CA PRO A 19 3.79 -5.55 -12.40
C PRO A 19 3.16 -6.68 -11.57
N ALA A 20 3.51 -7.94 -11.81
CA ALA A 20 2.99 -9.08 -11.08
C ALA A 20 3.62 -9.19 -9.69
N MET A 21 2.76 -9.41 -8.69
CA MET A 21 3.17 -9.69 -7.31
C MET A 21 2.31 -10.86 -6.78
N PRO A 22 2.79 -12.11 -6.95
CA PRO A 22 2.01 -13.28 -6.55
C PRO A 22 1.93 -13.37 -5.03
N VAL A 23 0.72 -13.55 -4.50
CA VAL A 23 0.46 -13.67 -3.06
C VAL A 23 1.26 -14.79 -2.39
N GLU A 24 1.71 -15.79 -3.14
CA GLU A 24 2.57 -16.89 -2.69
C GLU A 24 3.87 -16.43 -2.02
N ILE A 25 4.31 -15.19 -2.24
CA ILE A 25 5.44 -14.59 -1.49
C ILE A 25 5.19 -14.56 0.03
N MET A 26 3.94 -14.57 0.48
CA MET A 26 3.58 -14.70 1.90
C MET A 26 4.13 -15.98 2.54
N LEU A 27 4.44 -17.01 1.73
CA LEU A 27 4.95 -18.30 2.18
C LEU A 27 6.48 -18.43 2.01
N ALA A 28 7.15 -17.40 1.50
CA ALA A 28 8.59 -17.42 1.31
C ALA A 28 9.31 -17.57 2.67
N PRO A 29 10.28 -18.49 2.80
CA PRO A 29 11.02 -18.66 4.05
C PRO A 29 11.94 -17.46 4.29
N ARG A 30 12.26 -17.17 5.56
CA ARG A 30 13.15 -16.07 5.93
C ARG A 30 14.58 -16.19 5.36
N SER A 31 15.00 -17.39 4.97
CA SER A 31 16.30 -17.61 4.32
C SER A 31 16.29 -17.28 2.82
N PHE A 32 15.13 -17.06 2.22
CA PHE A 32 15.04 -16.68 0.81
C PHE A 32 15.33 -15.19 0.63
N PHE A 33 16.18 -14.83 -0.33
CA PHE A 33 16.67 -13.46 -0.53
C PHE A 33 15.57 -12.42 -0.82
N PHE A 34 14.39 -12.85 -1.26
CA PHE A 34 13.22 -11.99 -1.50
C PHE A 34 12.04 -12.45 -0.63
N ASN A 35 12.20 -12.34 0.69
CA ASN A 35 11.14 -12.58 1.66
C ASN A 35 10.59 -11.25 2.21
N LEU A 36 9.33 -11.23 2.66
CA LEU A 36 8.68 -10.00 3.13
C LEU A 36 9.38 -9.34 4.33
N TYR A 37 10.18 -10.07 5.10
CA TYR A 37 10.87 -9.53 6.27
C TYR A 37 12.12 -8.72 5.91
N GLU A 38 12.67 -8.87 4.71
CA GLU A 38 13.74 -8.02 4.15
C GLU A 38 13.21 -6.66 3.66
N VAL A 39 11.90 -6.56 3.48
CA VAL A 39 11.23 -5.34 3.05
C VAL A 39 10.90 -4.47 4.28
N SER A 40 11.10 -3.16 4.18
CA SER A 40 10.80 -2.21 5.25
C SER A 40 9.37 -2.36 5.76
N TYR A 41 9.14 -2.08 7.04
CA TYR A 41 7.82 -2.25 7.66
C TYR A 41 6.71 -1.48 6.92
N TRP A 42 6.94 -0.21 6.60
CA TRP A 42 5.95 0.60 5.85
C TRP A 42 5.64 0.01 4.48
N SER A 43 6.62 -0.63 3.83
CA SER A 43 6.41 -1.21 2.50
C SER A 43 5.63 -2.50 2.64
N ARG A 44 5.92 -3.30 3.67
CA ARG A 44 5.20 -4.54 3.99
C ARG A 44 3.72 -4.29 4.28
N THR A 45 3.40 -3.24 5.02
CA THR A 45 1.99 -2.87 5.32
C THR A 45 1.20 -2.46 4.07
N VAL A 46 1.87 -1.95 3.04
CA VAL A 46 1.23 -1.66 1.74
C VAL A 46 1.17 -2.91 0.86
N ILE A 47 2.25 -3.69 0.81
CA ILE A 47 2.38 -4.86 -0.07
C ILE A 47 1.39 -5.95 0.32
N VAL A 48 1.26 -6.32 1.59
CA VAL A 48 0.41 -7.45 2.00
C VAL A 48 -1.06 -7.30 1.54
N PRO A 49 -1.75 -6.17 1.77
CA PRO A 49 -3.10 -6.01 1.23
C PRO A 49 -3.11 -5.92 -0.31
N LEU A 50 -2.09 -5.32 -0.94
CA LEU A 50 -1.97 -5.33 -2.41
C LEU A 50 -1.85 -6.74 -2.98
N LEU A 51 -1.16 -7.67 -2.32
CA LEU A 51 -1.07 -9.06 -2.77
C LEU A 51 -2.45 -9.71 -2.85
N VAL A 52 -3.35 -9.40 -1.90
CA VAL A 52 -4.74 -9.87 -1.93
C VAL A 52 -5.49 -9.23 -3.11
N ILE A 53 -5.38 -7.92 -3.27
CA ILE A 53 -6.01 -7.17 -4.36
C ILE A 53 -5.57 -7.72 -5.72
N MET A 54 -4.27 -7.90 -5.92
CA MET A 54 -3.67 -8.39 -7.16
C MET A 54 -3.93 -9.87 -7.41
N ASP A 55 -4.17 -10.66 -6.37
CA ASP A 55 -4.64 -12.04 -6.52
C ASP A 55 -6.10 -12.09 -7.02
N ARG A 56 -6.93 -11.14 -6.60
CA ARG A 56 -8.36 -11.09 -6.98
C ARG A 56 -8.62 -10.30 -8.26
N LYS A 57 -7.76 -9.33 -8.61
CA LYS A 57 -7.87 -8.45 -9.78
C LYS A 57 -9.28 -7.90 -9.95
N PRO A 58 -9.86 -7.23 -8.93
CA PRO A 58 -11.22 -6.71 -9.02
C PRO A 58 -11.33 -5.66 -10.12
N VAL A 59 -12.54 -5.53 -10.67
CA VAL A 59 -12.87 -4.53 -11.69
C VAL A 59 -14.20 -3.89 -11.31
N LYS A 60 -14.20 -2.57 -11.15
CA LYS A 60 -15.39 -1.75 -10.99
C LYS A 60 -15.50 -0.82 -12.19
N TRP A 61 -16.41 -1.13 -13.11
CA TRP A 61 -16.63 -0.31 -14.28
C TRP A 61 -17.20 1.06 -13.92
N LEU A 62 -16.60 2.11 -14.48
CA LEU A 62 -17.14 3.44 -14.44
C LEU A 62 -18.26 3.60 -15.48
N PRO A 63 -19.28 4.43 -15.21
CA PRO A 63 -20.21 4.88 -16.24
C PRO A 63 -19.46 5.53 -17.41
N PRO A 64 -19.94 5.42 -18.67
CA PRO A 64 -19.26 5.99 -19.83
C PRO A 64 -18.92 7.47 -19.70
N GLU A 65 -19.78 8.25 -19.04
CA GLU A 65 -19.59 9.69 -18.78
C GLU A 65 -18.48 10.01 -17.75
N ARG A 66 -17.95 8.99 -17.07
CA ARG A 66 -16.82 9.08 -16.13
C ARG A 66 -15.60 8.30 -16.62
N GLY A 67 -15.59 7.88 -17.89
CA GLY A 67 -14.40 7.29 -18.51
C GLY A 67 -13.24 8.27 -18.49
N LEU A 68 -12.01 7.74 -18.49
CA LEU A 68 -10.77 8.52 -18.41
C LEU A 68 -9.95 8.42 -19.70
N ASP A 69 -10.63 8.38 -20.85
CA ASP A 69 -10.00 8.20 -22.16
C ASP A 69 -9.07 9.37 -22.52
N GLU A 70 -9.34 10.57 -21.99
CA GLU A 70 -8.52 11.77 -22.15
C GLU A 70 -7.13 11.68 -21.50
N LEU A 71 -6.94 10.75 -20.54
CA LEU A 71 -5.62 10.52 -19.93
C LEU A 71 -4.68 9.72 -20.84
N TRP A 72 -5.20 9.15 -21.93
CA TRP A 72 -4.42 8.33 -22.84
C TRP A 72 -3.80 9.17 -23.97
N PRO A 73 -2.47 9.17 -24.15
CA PRO A 73 -1.82 9.88 -25.26
C PRO A 73 -2.22 9.35 -26.64
N VAL A 74 -2.70 8.10 -26.70
CA VAL A 74 -3.19 7.40 -27.90
C VAL A 74 -4.44 6.61 -27.52
N PRO A 75 -5.35 6.29 -28.46
CA PRO A 75 -6.52 5.46 -28.16
C PRO A 75 -6.15 4.18 -27.41
N ARG A 76 -6.94 3.82 -26.39
CA ARG A 76 -6.67 2.72 -25.44
C ARG A 76 -6.37 1.40 -26.11
N GLU A 77 -7.05 1.10 -27.21
CA GLU A 77 -6.88 -0.14 -27.98
C GLU A 77 -5.50 -0.23 -28.65
N ARG A 78 -4.82 0.91 -28.81
CA ARG A 78 -3.50 1.04 -29.44
C ARG A 78 -2.39 1.28 -28.42
N ALA A 79 -2.73 1.57 -27.17
CA ALA A 79 -1.76 1.86 -26.14
C ALA A 79 -0.99 0.60 -25.74
N SER A 80 0.34 0.69 -25.71
CA SER A 80 1.19 -0.38 -25.16
C SER A 80 1.42 -0.14 -23.68
N LEU A 81 0.95 -1.09 -22.85
CA LEU A 81 1.20 -1.06 -21.40
C LEU A 81 2.54 -1.69 -21.00
N ARG A 82 3.30 -2.19 -21.98
CA ARG A 82 4.60 -2.81 -21.73
C ARG A 82 5.64 -1.74 -21.41
N PHE A 83 6.45 -2.01 -20.40
CA PHE A 83 7.59 -1.16 -20.07
C PHE A 83 8.58 -1.09 -21.25
N PRO A 84 9.10 0.11 -21.58
CA PRO A 84 10.14 0.25 -22.61
C PRO A 84 11.40 -0.48 -22.16
N ARG A 85 11.99 -1.31 -23.02
CA ARG A 85 13.14 -2.17 -22.66
C ARG A 85 14.48 -1.44 -22.59
N VAL A 86 14.59 -0.29 -23.26
CA VAL A 86 15.79 0.55 -23.23
C VAL A 86 15.69 1.49 -22.02
N PRO A 87 16.70 1.56 -21.14
CA PRO A 87 16.74 2.53 -20.05
C PRO A 87 17.08 3.94 -20.57
N ASP A 88 16.58 4.96 -19.91
CA ASP A 88 16.91 6.37 -20.15
C ASP A 88 17.21 7.03 -18.80
N PRO A 89 18.45 7.52 -18.55
CA PRO A 89 19.61 7.49 -19.43
C PRO A 89 20.16 6.07 -19.68
N PHE A 90 20.81 5.88 -20.83
CA PHE A 90 21.34 4.57 -21.21
C PHE A 90 22.52 4.14 -20.33
N SER A 91 22.48 2.91 -19.83
CA SER A 91 23.64 2.21 -19.27
C SER A 91 23.53 0.72 -19.52
N TRP A 92 24.66 0.04 -19.72
CA TRP A 92 24.69 -1.42 -19.91
C TRP A 92 24.16 -2.18 -18.70
N ARG A 93 24.51 -1.73 -17.48
CA ARG A 93 23.98 -2.29 -16.23
C ARG A 93 22.48 -2.06 -16.10
N GLY A 94 22.00 -0.85 -16.41
CA GLY A 94 20.58 -0.53 -16.40
C GLY A 94 19.80 -1.34 -17.43
N LEU A 95 20.37 -1.54 -18.63
CA LEU A 95 19.77 -2.34 -19.69
C LEU A 95 19.62 -3.80 -19.23
N PHE A 96 20.67 -4.39 -18.67
CA PHE A 96 20.64 -5.76 -18.17
C PHE A 96 19.59 -5.95 -17.08
N TRP A 97 19.67 -5.17 -15.99
CA TRP A 97 18.75 -5.34 -14.86
C TRP A 97 17.31 -5.00 -15.22
N LYS A 98 17.07 -3.96 -16.02
CA LYS A 98 15.72 -3.61 -16.50
C LYS A 98 15.11 -4.75 -17.29
N ASN A 99 15.84 -5.31 -18.26
CA ASN A 99 15.35 -6.43 -19.06
C ASN A 99 15.18 -7.70 -18.24
N PHE A 100 16.04 -7.95 -17.25
CA PHE A 100 15.88 -9.06 -16.31
C PHE A 100 14.55 -8.96 -15.55
N PHE A 101 14.26 -7.82 -14.92
CA PHE A 101 13.00 -7.65 -14.17
C PHE A 101 11.77 -7.66 -15.06
N ILE A 102 11.84 -7.09 -16.27
CA ILE A 102 10.75 -7.21 -17.27
C ILE A 102 10.51 -8.67 -17.65
N ALA A 103 11.57 -9.46 -17.86
CA ALA A 103 11.44 -10.87 -18.19
C ALA A 103 10.86 -11.68 -17.02
N VAL A 104 11.27 -11.39 -15.78
CA VAL A 104 10.69 -12.01 -14.58
C VAL A 104 9.21 -11.68 -14.48
N ASP A 105 8.81 -10.43 -14.67
CA ASP A 105 7.41 -10.00 -14.68
C ASP A 105 6.59 -10.72 -15.75
N ASP A 106 7.09 -10.79 -16.99
CA ASP A 106 6.44 -11.52 -18.10
C ASP A 106 6.24 -13.00 -17.74
N VAL A 107 7.26 -13.66 -17.17
CA VAL A 107 7.20 -15.06 -16.73
C VAL A 107 6.20 -15.25 -15.60
N LEU A 108 6.18 -14.36 -14.60
CA LEU A 108 5.22 -14.41 -13.50
C LEU A 108 3.78 -14.24 -13.99
N LYS A 109 3.53 -13.33 -14.93
CA LYS A 109 2.19 -13.14 -15.53
C LYS A 109 1.72 -14.38 -16.30
N VAL A 110 2.63 -15.02 -17.05
CA VAL A 110 2.33 -16.29 -17.73
C VAL A 110 2.06 -17.39 -16.71
N TRP A 111 2.90 -17.50 -15.68
CA TRP A 111 2.73 -18.47 -14.60
C TRP A 111 1.39 -18.27 -13.87
N GLU A 112 1.05 -17.05 -13.47
CA GLU A 112 -0.22 -16.73 -12.81
C GLU A 112 -1.44 -17.15 -13.66
N ARG A 113 -1.32 -17.01 -14.98
CA ARG A 113 -2.42 -17.27 -15.92
C ARG A 113 -2.65 -18.76 -16.19
N PHE A 114 -1.60 -19.57 -16.21
CA PHE A 114 -1.67 -20.96 -16.67
C PHE A 114 -1.32 -21.99 -15.58
N SER A 115 -0.77 -21.56 -14.44
CA SER A 115 -0.44 -22.45 -13.32
C SER A 115 -1.68 -22.81 -12.50
N PRO A 116 -1.78 -24.06 -12.00
CA PRO A 116 -2.83 -24.43 -11.04
C PRO A 116 -2.67 -23.76 -9.66
N ARG A 117 -1.55 -23.06 -9.41
CA ARG A 117 -1.23 -22.30 -8.18
C ARG A 117 -1.68 -23.00 -6.87
N PRO A 118 -1.14 -24.21 -6.57
CA PRO A 118 -1.62 -25.04 -5.45
C PRO A 118 -1.45 -24.38 -4.07
N LEU A 119 -0.48 -23.47 -3.92
CA LEU A 119 -0.22 -22.76 -2.67
C LEU A 119 -1.05 -21.48 -2.50
N ARG A 120 -1.77 -21.04 -3.53
CA ARG A 120 -2.52 -19.77 -3.54
C ARG A 120 -3.45 -19.64 -2.34
N ARG A 121 -4.26 -20.67 -2.06
CA ARG A 121 -5.22 -20.64 -0.94
C ARG A 121 -4.51 -20.44 0.40
N ARG A 122 -3.40 -21.16 0.62
CA ARG A 122 -2.59 -21.04 1.85
C ARG A 122 -1.92 -19.68 1.95
N ALA A 123 -1.48 -19.12 0.83
CA ALA A 123 -0.85 -17.81 0.78
C ALA A 123 -1.83 -16.66 1.04
N VAL A 124 -3.04 -16.72 0.45
CA VAL A 124 -4.13 -15.77 0.76
C VAL A 124 -4.52 -15.85 2.23
N GLU A 125 -4.60 -17.06 2.79
CA GLU A 125 -4.88 -17.25 4.21
C GLU A 125 -3.77 -16.65 5.09
N ALA A 126 -2.50 -16.81 4.71
CA ALA A 126 -1.39 -16.17 5.41
C ALA A 126 -1.47 -14.63 5.35
N ALA A 127 -1.87 -14.05 4.22
CA ALA A 127 -2.13 -12.61 4.10
C ALA A 127 -3.29 -12.15 5.00
N ARG A 128 -4.39 -12.91 5.02
CA ARG A 128 -5.56 -12.65 5.87
C ARG A 128 -5.17 -12.62 7.36
N LEU A 129 -4.49 -13.66 7.83
CA LEU A 129 -4.04 -13.75 9.23
C LEU A 129 -3.05 -12.62 9.57
N TRP A 130 -2.15 -12.28 8.65
CA TRP A 130 -1.20 -11.19 8.84
C TRP A 130 -1.90 -9.83 9.04
N LEU A 131 -2.99 -9.60 8.29
CA LEU A 131 -3.83 -8.41 8.42
C LEU A 131 -4.61 -8.44 9.75
N GLU A 132 -5.31 -9.52 10.06
CA GLU A 132 -6.11 -9.64 11.29
C GLU A 132 -5.31 -9.44 12.58
N GLU A 133 -4.04 -9.84 12.59
CA GLU A 133 -3.14 -9.62 13.73
C GLU A 133 -2.86 -8.12 13.98
N ARG A 134 -2.88 -7.29 12.93
CA ARG A 134 -2.36 -5.90 12.96
C ARG A 134 -3.43 -4.82 12.88
N LEU A 135 -4.54 -5.11 12.20
CA LEU A 135 -5.63 -4.15 12.02
C LEU A 135 -6.39 -3.74 13.29
N PRO A 136 -6.46 -4.56 14.37
CA PRO A 136 -7.04 -4.12 15.65
C PRO A 136 -6.24 -3.04 16.37
N LEU A 137 -4.99 -2.80 15.98
CA LEU A 137 -4.12 -1.81 16.63
C LEU A 137 -4.53 -0.38 16.25
N ALA A 138 -4.46 0.53 17.22
CA ALA A 138 -4.77 1.94 17.02
C ALA A 138 -3.80 2.60 16.02
N GLY A 139 -4.29 3.60 15.27
CA GLY A 139 -3.49 4.35 14.30
C GLY A 139 -3.49 3.79 12.88
N GLY A 140 -4.28 2.73 12.63
CA GLY A 140 -4.44 2.10 11.32
C GLY A 140 -3.20 1.34 10.83
N LEU A 141 -3.36 0.56 9.77
CA LEU A 141 -2.29 -0.29 9.27
C LEU A 141 -1.07 0.54 8.84
N GLY A 142 0.03 0.44 9.59
CA GLY A 142 1.27 1.14 9.29
C GLY A 142 1.21 2.66 9.44
N GLY A 143 0.12 3.25 9.94
CA GLY A 143 -0.01 4.69 10.14
C GLY A 143 0.04 5.53 8.86
N ILE A 144 -0.24 4.91 7.69
CA ILE A 144 -0.17 5.57 6.38
C ILE A 144 -1.42 5.30 5.54
N PHE A 145 -1.90 6.31 4.82
CA PHE A 145 -3.11 6.23 4.01
C PHE A 145 -3.14 5.05 3.02
N PRO A 146 -2.09 4.79 2.21
CA PRO A 146 -2.14 3.72 1.21
C PRO A 146 -2.33 2.33 1.82
N ALA A 147 -1.71 2.07 2.97
CA ALA A 147 -1.84 0.78 3.64
C ALA A 147 -3.25 0.58 4.21
N MET A 148 -3.84 1.62 4.82
CA MET A 148 -5.20 1.58 5.34
C MET A 148 -6.23 1.39 4.22
N ALA A 149 -6.13 2.17 3.15
CA ALA A 149 -7.04 2.08 2.00
C ALA A 149 -6.98 0.70 1.34
N ASN A 150 -5.76 0.18 1.11
CA ASN A 150 -5.58 -1.16 0.56
C ASN A 150 -6.10 -2.24 1.53
N ALA A 151 -5.94 -2.07 2.84
CA ALA A 151 -6.45 -3.02 3.83
C ALA A 151 -7.99 -3.11 3.78
N VAL A 152 -8.69 -1.96 3.70
CA VAL A 152 -10.15 -1.94 3.53
C VAL A 152 -10.55 -2.71 2.27
N LEU A 153 -9.92 -2.42 1.13
CA LEU A 153 -10.23 -3.12 -0.13
C LEU A 153 -9.92 -4.62 -0.04
N ALA A 154 -8.77 -5.00 0.53
CA ALA A 154 -8.38 -6.39 0.73
C ALA A 154 -9.38 -7.15 1.62
N LEU A 155 -9.84 -6.58 2.73
CA LEU A 155 -10.84 -7.18 3.60
C LEU A 155 -12.15 -7.44 2.86
N ARG A 156 -12.65 -6.46 2.09
CA ARG A 156 -13.87 -6.64 1.28
C ARG A 156 -13.71 -7.78 0.27
N LEU A 157 -12.55 -7.86 -0.39
CA LEU A 157 -12.22 -8.94 -1.35
C LEU A 157 -12.04 -10.32 -0.69
N LEU A 158 -11.72 -10.35 0.60
CA LEU A 158 -11.68 -11.56 1.43
C LEU A 158 -13.08 -11.96 1.94
N GLY A 159 -14.10 -11.14 1.73
CA GLY A 159 -15.50 -11.42 2.09
C GLY A 159 -15.95 -10.85 3.43
N TYR A 160 -15.17 -9.93 4.02
CA TYR A 160 -15.59 -9.24 5.24
C TYR A 160 -16.71 -8.24 4.89
N PRO A 161 -17.79 -8.18 5.69
CA PRO A 161 -18.86 -7.23 5.44
C PRO A 161 -18.41 -5.80 5.77
N ASP A 162 -19.10 -4.80 5.20
CA ASP A 162 -18.73 -3.38 5.34
C ASP A 162 -18.85 -2.88 6.79
N ASP A 163 -19.70 -3.53 7.60
CA ASP A 163 -19.90 -3.25 9.02
C ASP A 163 -18.96 -4.07 9.94
N HIS A 164 -18.04 -4.86 9.37
CA HIS A 164 -17.09 -5.61 10.18
C HIS A 164 -16.18 -4.67 10.99
N PRO A 165 -15.89 -4.95 12.28
CA PRO A 165 -15.08 -4.07 13.12
C PRO A 165 -13.70 -3.71 12.54
N LEU A 166 -13.05 -4.66 11.85
CA LEU A 166 -11.77 -4.38 11.18
C LEU A 166 -11.90 -3.41 10.00
N VAL A 167 -13.01 -3.46 9.25
CA VAL A 167 -13.27 -2.55 8.13
C VAL A 167 -13.57 -1.15 8.67
N LEU A 168 -14.52 -1.06 9.60
CA LEU A 168 -14.89 0.21 10.25
C LEU A 168 -13.71 0.85 10.98
N GLY A 169 -12.87 0.05 11.64
CA GLY A 169 -11.66 0.52 12.30
C GLY A 169 -10.71 1.21 11.33
N GLN A 170 -10.42 0.61 10.18
CA GLN A 170 -9.55 1.24 9.18
C GLN A 170 -10.20 2.48 8.53
N LEU A 171 -11.51 2.46 8.27
CA LEU A 171 -12.21 3.64 7.77
C LEU A 171 -12.12 4.82 8.73
N LYS A 172 -12.30 4.57 10.03
CA LYS A 172 -12.12 5.58 11.09
C LYS A 172 -10.69 6.17 11.09
N GLU A 173 -9.68 5.33 10.90
CA GLU A 173 -8.28 5.80 10.87
C GLU A 173 -7.98 6.59 9.60
N ILE A 174 -8.60 6.26 8.46
CA ILE A 174 -8.53 7.08 7.24
C ILE A 174 -9.22 8.43 7.46
N GLU A 175 -10.40 8.46 8.10
CA GLU A 175 -11.10 9.69 8.46
C GLU A 175 -10.25 10.58 9.38
N ALA A 176 -9.49 9.99 10.30
CA ALA A 176 -8.57 10.74 11.17
C ALA A 176 -7.40 11.41 10.42
N LEU A 177 -7.12 11.01 9.17
CA LEU A 177 -6.14 11.67 8.30
C LEU A 177 -6.73 12.86 7.53
N VAL A 178 -8.06 13.01 7.52
CA VAL A 178 -8.75 14.10 6.82
C VAL A 178 -8.55 15.40 7.58
N VAL A 179 -8.17 16.44 6.84
CA VAL A 179 -8.12 17.82 7.32
C VAL A 179 -9.14 18.62 6.53
N GLU A 180 -10.12 19.16 7.24
CA GLU A 180 -11.13 20.05 6.70
C GLU A 180 -10.73 21.50 6.94
N ARG A 181 -10.83 22.31 5.89
CA ARG A 181 -10.69 23.78 5.92
C ARG A 181 -11.94 24.39 5.29
N GLU A 182 -12.06 25.72 5.36
CA GLU A 182 -13.27 26.43 4.88
C GLU A 182 -13.60 26.14 3.40
N GLU A 183 -12.59 26.00 2.53
CA GLU A 183 -12.77 25.82 1.08
C GLU A 183 -12.24 24.47 0.54
N GLU A 184 -11.56 23.68 1.37
CA GLU A 184 -10.89 22.46 0.92
C GLU A 184 -10.93 21.33 1.95
N LEU A 185 -10.85 20.10 1.44
CA LEU A 185 -10.65 18.89 2.22
C LEU A 185 -9.50 18.13 1.59
N TYR A 186 -8.51 17.77 2.41
CA TYR A 186 -7.40 16.93 1.96
C TYR A 186 -7.12 15.81 2.96
N VAL A 187 -6.51 14.74 2.46
CA VAL A 187 -6.14 13.57 3.26
C VAL A 187 -4.62 13.59 3.44
N GLN A 188 -4.17 13.62 4.69
CA GLN A 188 -2.74 13.53 5.01
C GLN A 188 -2.22 12.12 4.68
N PRO A 189 -0.98 11.99 4.15
CA PRO A 189 -0.40 10.67 3.91
C PRO A 189 -0.15 9.91 5.22
N CYS A 190 0.21 10.64 6.27
CA CYS A 190 0.41 10.21 7.65
C CYS A 190 0.40 11.41 8.60
N VAL A 191 0.43 11.18 9.91
CA VAL A 191 0.57 12.23 10.93
C VAL A 191 1.93 12.15 11.63
N SER A 192 2.48 13.29 12.05
CA SER A 192 3.82 13.41 12.64
C SER A 192 3.86 13.90 14.11
N PRO A 193 2.87 13.67 14.98
CA PRO A 193 2.78 14.38 16.27
C PRO A 193 3.95 14.11 17.20
N VAL A 194 4.50 12.89 17.22
CA VAL A 194 5.66 12.54 18.05
C VAL A 194 6.92 13.25 17.54
N TRP A 195 7.10 13.26 16.21
CA TRP A 195 8.21 13.93 15.55
C TRP A 195 8.18 15.44 15.79
N ASP A 196 7.03 16.07 15.55
CA ASP A 196 6.87 17.52 15.67
C ASP A 196 7.01 17.98 17.12
N THR A 197 6.45 17.24 18.08
CA THR A 197 6.56 17.56 19.51
C THR A 197 8.00 17.48 19.99
N ALA A 198 8.74 16.42 19.61
CA ALA A 198 10.13 16.26 20.01
C ALA A 198 11.04 17.34 19.41
N LEU A 199 10.87 17.67 18.12
CA LEU A 199 11.64 18.74 17.47
C LEU A 199 11.32 20.11 18.05
N ALA A 200 10.04 20.41 18.29
CA ALA A 200 9.63 21.68 18.90
C ALA A 200 10.19 21.83 20.32
N ALA A 201 10.16 20.77 21.13
CA ALA A 201 10.74 20.78 22.48
C ALA A 201 12.25 21.07 22.44
N ASN A 202 13.00 20.40 21.56
CA ASN A 202 14.43 20.65 21.39
C ASN A 202 14.71 22.09 20.93
N ALA A 203 13.99 22.57 19.92
CA ALA A 203 14.18 23.93 19.40
C ALA A 203 13.90 25.01 20.47
N LEU A 204 12.89 24.81 21.32
CA LEU A 204 12.58 25.73 22.42
C LEU A 204 13.69 25.76 23.47
N VAL A 205 14.23 24.60 23.85
CA VAL A 205 15.37 24.53 24.80
C VAL A 205 16.61 25.22 24.21
N GLU A 206 16.94 24.94 22.94
CA GLU A 206 18.08 25.57 22.26
C GLU A 206 17.91 27.09 22.09
N SER A 207 16.66 27.56 22.00
CA SER A 207 16.34 29.00 21.95
C SER A 207 16.42 29.69 23.33
N GLY A 208 16.81 28.97 24.39
CA GLY A 208 17.00 29.52 25.73
C GLY A 208 15.78 29.45 26.64
N LEU A 209 14.72 28.71 26.26
CA LEU A 209 13.60 28.47 27.16
C LEU A 209 14.05 27.59 28.34
N ALA A 210 13.68 27.97 29.56
CA ALA A 210 14.07 27.24 30.77
C ALA A 210 13.59 25.77 30.70
N PRO A 211 14.44 24.77 30.99
CA PRO A 211 14.06 23.35 30.86
C PRO A 211 12.87 22.91 31.74
N ASP A 212 12.60 23.61 32.83
CA ASP A 212 11.46 23.37 33.74
C ASP A 212 10.19 24.13 33.33
N HIS A 213 10.22 24.85 32.21
CA HIS A 213 9.09 25.61 31.70
C HIS A 213 7.84 24.71 31.53
N PRO A 214 6.64 25.14 31.96
CA PRO A 214 5.44 24.30 31.98
C PRO A 214 5.09 23.67 30.62
N ALA A 215 5.36 24.35 29.50
CA ALA A 215 5.11 23.79 28.17
C ALA A 215 6.05 22.62 27.83
N LEU A 216 7.33 22.69 28.23
CA LEU A 216 8.29 21.60 28.02
C LEU A 216 7.99 20.41 28.90
N ARG A 217 7.55 20.64 30.14
CA ARG A 217 7.07 19.58 31.03
C ARG A 217 5.88 18.82 30.43
N ARG A 218 4.88 19.54 29.93
CA ARG A 218 3.73 18.91 29.23
C ARG A 218 4.16 18.13 27.99
N ALA A 219 5.09 18.67 27.20
CA ALA A 219 5.62 17.96 26.03
C ALA A 219 6.34 16.67 26.43
N ALA A 220 7.15 16.70 27.49
CA ALA A 220 7.85 15.53 28.02
C ALA A 220 6.88 14.49 28.58
N GLU A 221 5.90 14.91 29.40
CA GLU A 221 4.84 14.04 29.93
C GLU A 221 4.07 13.36 28.79
N TRP A 222 3.65 14.14 27.78
CA TRP A 222 2.98 13.60 26.61
C TRP A 222 3.86 12.61 25.82
N LEU A 223 5.15 12.89 25.63
CA LEU A 223 6.07 11.97 24.94
C LEU A 223 6.26 10.66 25.71
N LEU A 224 6.34 10.72 27.05
CA LEU A 224 6.42 9.54 27.90
C LEU A 224 5.16 8.68 27.77
N ASP A 225 3.98 9.31 27.72
CA ASP A 225 2.70 8.60 27.49
C ASP A 225 2.61 7.94 26.11
N ARG A 226 3.41 8.38 25.13
CA ARG A 226 3.49 7.77 23.78
C ARG A 226 4.57 6.69 23.66
N GLN A 227 5.28 6.38 24.74
CA GLN A 227 6.30 5.35 24.70
C GLN A 227 5.69 3.96 24.43
N VAL A 228 6.10 3.31 23.34
CA VAL A 228 5.68 1.94 23.02
C VAL A 228 6.47 0.97 23.92
N LEU A 229 5.78 0.29 24.82
CA LEU A 229 6.37 -0.65 25.78
C LEU A 229 6.10 -2.13 25.44
N VAL A 230 5.38 -2.38 24.34
CA VAL A 230 5.06 -3.74 23.87
C VAL A 230 6.02 -4.17 22.76
N PRO A 231 6.37 -5.48 22.67
CA PRO A 231 7.28 -6.01 21.65
C PRO A 231 6.75 -5.92 20.22
#